data_AF-A0A7S1EKG6-F1
#
_entry.id   AF-A0A7S1EKG6-F1
#
_cell.length_a   1.000
_cell.length_b   1.000
_cell.length_c   1.000
_cell.angle_alpha   90.00
_cell.angle_beta   90.00
_cell.angle_gamma   90.00
#
_symmetry.space_group_name_H-M   'P 1'
#
loop_
_entity.id
_entity.type
_entity.pdbx_description
1 polymer ?
#
loop_
_entity_poly.entity_id
_entity_poly.type
_entity_poly.pdbx_seq_one_letter_code
_entity_poly.pdbx_strand_id
1 'polypeptide(L)'
;SLAGDDVISLEPLADLEYEPFELRAQADVPPGQGADVYNYFDGKVLSRYLVSTGNFTHPVSRRSLTRAECVSLDEYMIRLGLGDAAVCHAYDLKDDSTDSGRHHMHALQNEAESILQSLFLSSVGRRGRG
;
A
#
# COMPACT_ATOMS: atom_id res chain seq x y z
N SER A 1 11.99 -13.19 7.60
CA SER A 1 13.25 -13.02 6.86
C SER A 1 12.97 -12.06 5.72
N LEU A 2 13.69 -10.94 5.62
CA LEU A 2 13.48 -9.87 4.62
C LEU A 2 14.01 -10.24 3.21
N ALA A 3 14.27 -11.51 2.95
CA ALA A 3 14.88 -12.02 1.71
C ALA A 3 13.87 -12.16 0.55
N GLY A 4 12.74 -11.44 0.61
CA GLY A 4 11.68 -11.51 -0.39
C GLY A 4 11.59 -10.23 -1.22
N ASP A 5 11.09 -10.37 -2.44
CA ASP A 5 10.73 -9.26 -3.29
C ASP A 5 9.34 -8.73 -2.91
N ASP A 6 9.14 -7.42 -2.99
CA ASP A 6 7.82 -6.83 -2.88
C ASP A 6 6.95 -7.31 -4.05
N VAL A 7 5.76 -7.83 -3.77
CA VAL A 7 4.89 -8.41 -4.81
C VAL A 7 4.27 -7.38 -5.76
N ILE A 8 4.38 -6.08 -5.44
CA ILE A 8 3.82 -4.99 -6.26
C ILE A 8 4.92 -4.36 -7.12
N SER A 9 6.05 -3.96 -6.53
CA SER A 9 7.19 -3.34 -7.24
C SER A 9 8.17 -4.35 -7.82
N LEU A 10 8.15 -5.59 -7.33
CA LEU A 10 9.15 -6.64 -7.61
C LEU A 10 10.57 -6.20 -7.22
N GLU A 11 10.71 -5.20 -6.34
CA GLU A 11 11.99 -4.77 -5.80
C GLU A 11 12.33 -5.57 -4.52
N PRO A 12 13.61 -5.89 -4.30
CA PRO A 12 14.01 -6.53 -3.06
C PRO A 12 13.69 -5.63 -1.87
N LEU A 13 12.96 -6.15 -0.89
CA LEU A 13 12.61 -5.38 0.32
C LEU A 13 13.86 -4.99 1.13
N ALA A 14 14.96 -5.73 0.96
CA ALA A 14 16.25 -5.44 1.58
C ALA A 14 16.93 -4.18 1.04
N ASP A 15 16.56 -3.71 -0.15
CA ASP A 15 17.15 -2.54 -0.81
C ASP A 15 16.40 -1.24 -0.49
N LEU A 16 15.31 -1.32 0.28
CA LEU A 16 14.57 -0.15 0.72
C LEU A 16 15.41 0.71 1.68
N GLU A 17 15.43 2.03 1.46
CA GLU A 17 16.12 2.99 2.34
C GLU A 17 15.43 3.16 3.70
N TYR A 18 14.25 2.56 3.86
CA TYR A 18 13.40 2.63 5.03
C TYR A 18 12.88 1.23 5.40
N GLU A 19 12.38 1.09 6.62
CA GLU A 19 11.83 -0.19 7.08
C GLU A 19 10.60 -0.58 6.26
N PRO A 20 10.46 -1.83 5.79
CA PRO A 20 9.27 -2.26 5.06
C PRO A 20 8.00 -2.16 5.91
N PHE A 21 6.86 -1.94 5.27
CA PHE A 21 5.58 -1.98 5.95
C PHE A 21 5.12 -3.42 6.16
N GLU A 22 4.83 -3.78 7.40
CA GLU A 22 4.27 -5.09 7.73
C GLU A 22 2.74 -5.06 7.64
N LEU A 23 2.17 -6.04 6.94
CA LEU A 23 0.73 -6.19 6.82
C LEU A 23 0.35 -7.63 7.09
N ARG A 24 -0.67 -7.80 7.94
CA ARG A 24 -1.13 -9.12 8.38
C ARG A 24 -1.77 -9.88 7.22
N ALA A 25 -1.39 -11.12 6.96
CA ALA A 25 -1.96 -11.91 5.88
C ALA A 25 -3.36 -12.45 6.21
N GLN A 26 -3.62 -12.76 7.49
CA GLN A 26 -4.85 -13.40 7.95
C GLN A 26 -5.77 -12.41 8.67
N ALA A 27 -7.06 -12.39 8.28
CA ALA A 27 -8.09 -11.55 8.90
C ALA A 27 -8.81 -12.28 10.05
N ASP A 28 -8.93 -13.61 9.94
CA ASP A 28 -9.95 -14.39 10.68
C ASP A 28 -9.49 -14.85 12.07
N VAL A 29 -8.22 -14.60 12.39
CA VAL A 29 -7.61 -15.01 13.66
C VAL A 29 -7.43 -13.75 14.51
N PRO A 30 -7.89 -13.71 15.78
CA PRO A 30 -7.56 -12.60 16.67
C PRO A 30 -6.04 -12.49 16.91
N PRO A 31 -5.48 -11.29 17.10
CA PRO A 31 -4.07 -11.14 17.47
C PRO A 31 -3.73 -12.00 18.69
N GLY A 32 -2.65 -12.79 18.62
CA GLY A 32 -2.23 -13.67 19.70
C GLY A 32 -2.97 -15.00 19.82
N GLN A 33 -3.88 -15.34 18.89
CA GLN A 33 -4.54 -16.66 18.83
C GLN A 33 -4.19 -17.46 17.55
N GLY A 34 -2.90 -17.56 17.21
CA GLY A 34 -2.43 -18.35 16.08
C GLY A 34 -1.03 -17.94 15.67
N ALA A 35 -0.50 -18.53 14.59
CA ALA A 35 0.68 -17.99 13.95
C ALA A 35 0.26 -16.74 13.18
N ASP A 36 0.59 -15.55 13.70
CA ASP A 36 0.37 -14.31 12.97
C ASP A 36 1.28 -14.30 11.74
N VAL A 37 0.70 -14.61 10.58
CA VAL A 37 1.41 -14.57 9.30
C VAL A 37 1.39 -13.13 8.80
N TYR A 38 2.57 -12.52 8.68
CA TYR A 38 2.74 -11.18 8.12
C TYR A 38 3.45 -11.25 6.77
N ASN A 39 3.09 -10.35 5.87
CA ASN A 39 3.84 -10.06 4.66
C ASN A 39 4.40 -8.65 4.75
N TYR A 40 5.60 -8.47 4.19
CA TYR A 40 6.27 -7.18 4.14
C TYR A 40 6.10 -6.59 2.75
N PHE A 41 5.93 -5.27 2.70
CA PHE A 41 5.72 -4.53 1.47
C PHE A 41 6.52 -3.24 1.46
N ASP A 42 6.80 -2.72 0.28
CA ASP A 42 7.15 -1.32 0.14
C ASP A 42 5.90 -0.47 0.44
N GLY A 43 5.85 0.14 1.63
CA GLY A 43 4.71 0.95 2.06
C GLY A 43 4.40 2.12 1.12
N LYS A 44 5.40 2.65 0.42
CA LYS A 44 5.21 3.73 -0.56
C LYS A 44 4.44 3.23 -1.77
N VAL A 45 4.81 2.06 -2.29
CA VAL A 45 4.15 1.43 -3.43
C VAL A 45 2.77 0.90 -3.03
N LEU A 46 2.67 0.21 -1.88
CA LEU A 46 1.42 -0.33 -1.37
C LEU A 46 0.35 0.76 -1.20
N SER A 47 0.69 1.87 -0.54
CA SER A 47 -0.26 2.97 -0.31
C SER A 47 -0.83 3.53 -1.61
N ARG A 48 0.04 3.77 -2.61
CA ARG A 48 -0.37 4.29 -3.92
C ARG A 48 -1.14 3.27 -4.74
N TYR A 49 -0.77 2.00 -4.67
CA TYR A 49 -1.50 0.91 -5.33
C TYR A 49 -2.94 0.78 -4.80
N LEU A 50 -3.12 0.81 -3.48
CA LEU A 50 -4.45 0.71 -2.86
C LEU A 50 -5.35 1.88 -3.27
N VAL A 51 -4.79 3.10 -3.26
CA VAL A 51 -5.53 4.31 -3.60
C VAL A 51 -5.82 4.36 -5.09
N SER A 52 -4.84 4.11 -5.97
CA SER A 52 -5.01 4.18 -7.43
C SER A 52 -6.02 3.16 -7.95
N THR A 53 -6.03 1.95 -7.41
CA THR A 53 -6.99 0.91 -7.79
C THR A 53 -8.35 1.09 -7.12
N GLY A 54 -8.42 1.87 -6.03
CA GLY A 54 -9.58 1.90 -5.14
C GLY A 54 -9.91 0.55 -4.49
N ASN A 55 -9.02 -0.44 -4.59
CA ASN A 55 -9.26 -1.80 -4.12
C ASN A 55 -8.44 -2.07 -2.85
N PHE A 56 -9.11 -1.97 -1.71
CA PHE A 56 -8.51 -2.16 -0.39
C PHE A 56 -8.44 -3.65 -0.01
N THR A 57 -7.65 -4.40 -0.76
CA THR A 57 -7.39 -5.82 -0.51
C THR A 57 -5.90 -6.10 -0.34
N HIS A 58 -5.58 -7.07 0.51
CA HIS A 58 -4.22 -7.51 0.73
C HIS A 58 -3.66 -8.14 -0.56
N PRO A 59 -2.51 -7.69 -1.10
CA PRO A 59 -2.01 -8.17 -2.40
C PRO A 59 -1.78 -9.69 -2.49
N VAL A 60 -1.27 -10.31 -1.40
CA VAL A 60 -1.02 -11.76 -1.34
C VAL A 60 -2.28 -12.56 -0.98
N SER A 61 -2.88 -12.34 0.19
CA SER A 61 -4.00 -13.16 0.68
C SER A 61 -5.36 -12.77 0.13
N ARG A 62 -5.47 -11.64 -0.60
CA ARG A 62 -6.71 -11.08 -1.15
C ARG A 62 -7.81 -10.78 -0.14
N ARG A 63 -7.50 -10.81 1.17
CA ARG A 63 -8.45 -10.39 2.21
C ARG A 63 -8.74 -8.90 2.06
N SER A 64 -9.91 -8.46 2.51
CA SER A 64 -10.18 -7.03 2.67
C SER A 64 -9.30 -6.44 3.77
N LEU A 65 -8.78 -5.24 3.52
CA LEU A 65 -8.12 -4.44 4.55
C LEU A 65 -9.15 -3.81 5.45
N THR A 66 -8.77 -3.62 6.71
CA THR A 66 -9.56 -2.88 7.69
C THR A 66 -9.18 -1.41 7.67
N ARG A 67 -10.10 -0.55 8.10
CA ARG A 67 -9.82 0.89 8.26
C ARG A 67 -8.61 1.15 9.17
N ALA A 68 -8.44 0.35 10.22
CA ALA A 68 -7.30 0.49 11.15
C ALA A 68 -5.94 0.24 10.45
N GLU A 69 -5.90 -0.70 9.50
CA GLU A 69 -4.69 -0.95 8.71
C GLU A 69 -4.41 0.18 7.72
N CYS A 70 -5.44 0.79 7.15
CA CYS A 70 -5.29 1.98 6.32
C CYS A 70 -4.74 3.18 7.12
N VAL A 71 -5.24 3.40 8.35
CA VAL A 71 -4.69 4.42 9.26
C VAL A 71 -3.23 4.12 9.60
N SER A 72 -2.91 2.87 9.95
CA SER A 72 -1.53 2.47 10.25
C SER A 72 -0.57 2.69 9.08
N LEU A 73 -1.04 2.51 7.85
CA LEU A 73 -0.26 2.77 6.65
C LEU A 73 0.00 4.27 6.45
N ASP A 74 -1.02 5.12 6.64
CA ASP A 74 -0.85 6.57 6.58
C ASP A 74 0.10 7.08 7.68
N GLU A 75 -0.02 6.59 8.92
CA GLU A 75 0.88 6.92 10.02
C GLU A 75 2.33 6.51 9.74
N TYR A 76 2.52 5.31 9.18
CA TYR A 76 3.83 4.83 8.73
C TYR A 76 4.42 5.77 7.66
N MET A 77 3.63 6.17 6.67
CA MET A 77 4.05 7.04 5.58
C MET A 77 4.49 8.43 6.09
N ILE A 78 3.72 9.00 7.03
CA ILE A 78 4.04 10.28 7.67
C ILE A 78 5.31 10.16 8.52
N ARG A 79 5.42 9.11 9.35
CA ARG A 79 6.55 8.91 10.25
C ARG A 79 7.89 8.80 9.51
N LEU A 80 7.88 8.22 8.32
CA LEU A 80 9.08 8.03 7.49
C LEU A 80 9.25 9.13 6.43
N GLY A 81 8.34 10.11 6.36
CA GLY A 81 8.44 11.22 5.40
C GLY A 81 8.25 10.80 3.93
N LEU A 82 7.50 9.73 3.66
CA LEU A 82 7.34 9.14 2.32
C LEU A 82 6.22 9.81 1.49
N GLY A 83 5.67 10.91 1.99
CA GLY A 83 4.51 11.62 1.44
C GLY A 83 3.19 11.13 2.03
N ASP A 84 2.09 11.77 1.63
CA ASP A 84 0.74 11.40 2.04
C ASP A 84 0.01 10.74 0.86
N ALA A 85 -0.53 9.55 1.08
CA ALA A 85 -1.36 8.86 0.10
C ALA A 85 -2.85 8.91 0.47
N ALA A 86 -3.18 9.40 1.66
CA ALA A 86 -4.52 9.49 2.21
C ALA A 86 -5.30 8.15 2.09
N VAL A 87 -4.65 7.03 2.41
CA VAL A 87 -5.22 5.68 2.23
C VAL A 87 -6.49 5.51 3.05
N CYS A 88 -6.50 6.01 4.29
CA CYS A 88 -7.69 5.97 5.15
C CYS A 88 -8.83 6.81 4.55
N HIS A 89 -8.54 7.96 3.96
CA HIS A 89 -9.56 8.81 3.36
C HIS A 89 -10.14 8.16 2.09
N ALA A 90 -9.30 7.60 1.23
CA ALA A 90 -9.74 6.84 0.06
C ALA A 90 -10.54 5.59 0.46
N TYR A 91 -10.19 4.94 1.58
CA TYR A 91 -10.94 3.81 2.14
C TYR A 91 -12.35 4.23 2.55
N ASP A 92 -12.51 5.38 3.21
CA ASP A 92 -13.81 5.90 3.63
C ASP A 92 -14.67 6.34 2.44
N LEU A 93 -14.04 6.89 1.39
CA LEU A 93 -14.72 7.33 0.16
C LEU A 93 -15.22 6.18 -0.72
N LYS A 94 -14.67 4.97 -0.61
CA LYS A 94 -15.06 3.84 -1.47
C LYS A 94 -16.54 3.47 -1.33
N ASP A 95 -17.12 3.73 -0.15
CA ASP A 95 -18.51 3.45 0.18
C ASP A 95 -19.41 4.69 -0.05
N ASP A 96 -18.82 5.85 -0.34
CA ASP A 96 -19.53 7.10 -0.64
C ASP A 96 -20.01 7.12 -2.11
N SER A 97 -21.30 6.84 -2.28
CA SER A 97 -21.96 6.85 -3.59
C SER A 97 -22.41 8.23 -4.06
N THR A 98 -22.09 9.32 -3.34
CA THR A 98 -22.40 10.67 -3.78
C THR A 98 -21.54 11.07 -4.98
N ASP A 99 -22.04 12.02 -5.77
CA ASP A 99 -21.28 12.55 -6.91
C ASP A 99 -20.00 13.26 -6.47
N SER A 100 -20.09 14.00 -5.36
CA SER A 100 -18.92 14.58 -4.70
C SER A 100 -17.94 13.50 -4.25
N GLY A 101 -18.38 12.44 -3.58
CA GLY A 101 -17.52 11.34 -3.13
C GLY A 101 -16.76 10.68 -4.29
N ARG A 102 -17.47 10.35 -5.38
CA ARG A 102 -16.85 9.80 -6.59
C ARG A 102 -15.81 10.73 -7.22
N HIS A 103 -16.10 12.03 -7.32
CA HIS A 103 -15.14 12.99 -7.86
C HIS A 103 -13.88 13.10 -6.99
N HIS A 104 -14.03 13.10 -5.66
CA HIS A 104 -12.89 13.11 -4.74
C HIS A 104 -12.07 11.82 -4.87
N MET A 105 -12.73 10.66 -4.92
CA MET A 105 -12.05 9.37 -5.12
C MET A 105 -11.27 9.35 -6.43
N HIS A 106 -11.85 9.83 -7.52
CA HIS A 106 -11.19 9.89 -8.82
C HIS A 106 -9.97 10.84 -8.83
N ALA A 107 -10.03 11.93 -8.06
CA ALA A 107 -8.89 12.84 -7.90
C ALA A 107 -7.72 12.14 -7.18
N LEU A 108 -8.01 11.45 -6.07
CA LEU A 108 -7.01 10.68 -5.32
C LEU A 108 -6.42 9.54 -6.16
N GLN A 109 -7.26 8.83 -6.92
CA GLN A 109 -6.84 7.75 -7.81
C GLN A 109 -5.86 8.25 -8.88
N ASN A 110 -6.18 9.35 -9.56
CA ASN A 110 -5.32 9.93 -10.59
C ASN A 110 -3.96 10.37 -10.04
N GLU A 111 -3.96 10.98 -8.85
CA GLU A 111 -2.72 11.40 -8.20
C GLU A 111 -1.86 10.19 -7.82
N ALA A 112 -2.47 9.20 -7.16
CA ALA A 112 -1.79 7.98 -6.76
C ALA A 112 -1.24 7.20 -7.97
N GLU A 113 -2.01 7.11 -9.06
CA GLU A 113 -1.58 6.47 -10.30
C GLU A 113 -0.37 7.17 -10.92
N SER A 114 -0.41 8.50 -11.02
CA SER A 114 0.70 9.30 -11.55
C SER A 114 2.01 9.05 -10.78
N ILE A 115 1.94 9.03 -9.44
CA ILE A 115 3.12 8.76 -8.61
C ILE A 115 3.55 7.31 -8.76
N LEU A 116 2.62 6.35 -8.79
CA LEU A 116 2.92 4.93 -8.94
C LEU A 116 3.62 4.63 -10.27
N GLN A 117 3.15 5.21 -11.37
CA GLN A 117 3.80 5.11 -12.67
C GLN A 117 5.23 5.68 -12.63
N SER A 118 5.43 6.83 -11.96
CA SER A 118 6.76 7.41 -11.78
C SER A 118 7.71 6.51 -10.97
N LEU A 119 7.20 5.83 -9.94
CA LEU A 119 7.98 4.85 -9.16
C LEU A 119 8.41 3.66 -10.03
N PHE A 120 7.51 3.10 -10.85
CA PHE A 120 7.84 1.98 -11.73
C PHE A 120 8.81 2.37 -12.87
N LEU A 121 8.70 3.58 -13.41
CA LEU A 121 9.68 4.07 -14.40
C LEU A 121 11.08 4.24 -13.77
N SER A 122 11.12 4.68 -12.51
CA SER A 122 12.38 4.84 -11.77
C SER A 122 13.03 3.50 -11.41
N SER A 123 12.23 2.44 -11.15
CA SER A 123 12.74 1.10 -10.86
C SER A 123 13.28 0.38 -12.10
N VAL A 124 12.61 0.53 -13.25
CA VAL A 124 13.08 -0.02 -14.54
C VAL A 124 14.43 0.58 -14.94
N GLY A 125 14.66 1.87 -14.67
CA GLY A 125 15.93 2.53 -14.92
C GLY A 125 17.12 1.98 -14.12
N ARG A 126 16.89 1.41 -12.92
CA ARG A 126 17.95 0.81 -12.08
C ARG A 126 18.37 -0.57 -12.58
N ARG A 127 17.46 -1.34 -13.18
CA ARG A 127 17.74 -2.68 -13.71
C ARG A 127 18.51 -2.69 -15.04
N GLY A 128 18.60 -1.55 -15.73
CA GLY A 128 19.28 -1.41 -17.03
C GLY A 128 20.77 -1.04 -17.00
N ARG A 129 21.40 -0.92 -15.82
CA ARG A 129 22.85 -0.72 -15.67
C ARG A 129 23.46 -1.90 -14.92
N GLY A 130 23.69 -2.99 -15.63
CA GLY A 130 24.45 -4.16 -15.18
C GLY A 130 25.24 -4.72 -16.35
#